data_AF-B5IJM0-F1
#
_entry.id   AF-B5IJM0-F1
#
_cell.length_a   1.000
_cell.length_b   1.000
_cell.length_c   1.000
_cell.angle_alpha   90.00
_cell.angle_beta   90.00
_cell.angle_gamma   90.00
#
_symmetry.space_group_name_H-M   'P 1'
#
loop_
_entity.id
_entity.type
_entity.pdbx_description
1 polymer ?
#
loop_
_entity_poly.entity_id
_entity_poly.type
_entity_poly.pdbx_seq_one_letter_code
_entity_poly.pdbx_strand_id
1 'polypeptide(L)'
;MADLFTFPFTNKKDVAESLDGWTLAAGFTANAKRGNDRIRGVSSTSPGIDILGSLITGPGKDRVEGASSGGSGDGIELDDGGRLNLGAANDRVAGTGTSDGIRLNDGSEINTGSGKDTVTGSGNTSNGVELDDGSKIKTGAGNDRINGTGLFDGIELDDGSEINTASGNDRVEGSGSGRGIDNDGASRILTGSGRDKVQGMAISTSSSAIGIDNDVASVIATGAGNDRVEGTANSTSSFAEGIFNNGGADINTGSGNDRIQGSATAASSSTAIGIENDPGAELKTGNGNDRIIGGATNSGSGNAFGIENDGIIDTGKGRDQVNALQGGFNGSGFTRMGKGNDVLSGFGSGTFDGGAGKKDRIRLGSGTYAIVRDDTDRTRATISSGLVTMDIQRFERIGGFRGRSFALQSGTLVVNAFGSATFI
;
A
#
# COMPACT_ATOMS: atom_id res chain seq x y z
N MET A 1 -17.78 8.06 31.25
CA MET A 1 -17.42 9.11 30.27
C MET A 1 -18.07 10.42 30.65
N ALA A 2 -17.28 11.50 30.57
CA ALA A 2 -17.77 12.87 30.70
C ALA A 2 -18.33 13.34 29.35
N ASP A 3 -19.35 14.20 29.37
CA ASP A 3 -19.94 14.75 28.14
C ASP A 3 -19.16 15.98 27.67
N LEU A 4 -18.50 15.87 26.52
CA LEU A 4 -17.67 16.93 25.95
C LEU A 4 -18.50 18.15 25.52
N PHE A 5 -19.79 17.97 25.21
CA PHE A 5 -20.69 19.07 24.87
C PHE A 5 -20.80 20.11 25.99
N THR A 6 -20.61 19.69 27.24
CA THR A 6 -20.73 20.59 28.41
C THR A 6 -19.46 21.40 28.69
N PHE A 7 -18.35 21.12 27.99
CA PHE A 7 -17.09 21.81 28.20
C PHE A 7 -17.13 23.25 27.62
N PRO A 8 -16.78 24.29 28.41
CA PRO A 8 -16.98 25.69 28.03
C PRO A 8 -15.83 26.24 27.18
N PHE A 9 -15.71 25.81 25.92
CA PHE A 9 -14.71 26.32 24.97
C PHE A 9 -14.83 27.82 24.68
N THR A 10 -13.71 28.46 24.37
CA THR A 10 -13.47 29.89 24.19
C THR A 10 -12.75 30.17 22.87
N ASN A 11 -12.57 31.45 22.50
CA ASN A 11 -11.78 31.82 21.30
C ASN A 11 -10.27 31.93 21.60
N LYS A 12 -9.78 31.13 22.54
CA LYS A 12 -8.40 31.06 22.98
C LYS A 12 -8.04 29.57 23.06
N LYS A 13 -6.75 29.29 23.26
CA LYS A 13 -6.31 27.94 23.60
C LYS A 13 -7.05 27.42 24.83
N ASP A 14 -7.76 26.32 24.65
CA ASP A 14 -8.43 25.55 25.68
C ASP A 14 -7.81 24.16 25.86
N VAL A 15 -8.01 23.58 27.04
CA VAL A 15 -7.52 22.26 27.40
C VAL A 15 -8.66 21.51 28.10
N ALA A 16 -9.28 20.57 27.39
CA ALA A 16 -10.32 19.69 27.90
C ALA A 16 -9.70 18.31 28.20
N GLU A 17 -9.60 17.94 29.47
CA GLU A 17 -9.06 16.64 29.89
C GLU A 17 -10.07 15.85 30.72
N SER A 18 -10.27 14.58 30.40
CA SER A 18 -11.08 13.64 31.17
C SER A 18 -10.30 12.36 31.45
N LEU A 19 -10.36 11.89 32.70
CA LEU A 19 -9.77 10.62 33.14
C LEU A 19 -10.76 9.45 33.09
N ASP A 20 -12.03 9.74 32.76
CA ASP A 20 -13.10 8.75 32.59
C ASP A 20 -13.55 8.65 31.12
N GLY A 21 -12.75 9.19 30.21
CA GLY A 21 -13.04 9.36 28.78
C GLY A 21 -13.96 10.52 28.47
N TRP A 22 -14.01 10.92 27.20
CA TRP A 22 -15.02 11.83 26.67
C TRP A 22 -16.04 11.05 25.84
N THR A 23 -17.31 11.43 25.94
CA THR A 23 -18.34 11.04 24.98
C THR A 23 -18.98 12.29 24.39
N LEU A 24 -19.42 12.21 23.14
CA LEU A 24 -20.25 13.21 22.49
C LEU A 24 -21.42 12.50 21.81
N ALA A 25 -22.59 12.56 22.44
CA ALA A 25 -23.77 11.83 21.98
C ALA A 25 -24.28 12.32 20.61
N ALA A 26 -25.00 11.44 19.92
CA ALA A 26 -25.61 11.72 18.62
C ALA A 26 -26.50 12.97 18.67
N GLY A 27 -26.41 13.81 17.65
CA GLY A 27 -27.14 15.08 17.55
C GLY A 27 -26.54 16.25 18.34
N PHE A 28 -25.50 16.02 19.16
CA PHE A 28 -24.78 17.10 19.83
C PHE A 28 -23.54 17.56 19.05
N THR A 29 -23.17 18.83 19.23
CA THR A 29 -21.98 19.41 18.61
C THR A 29 -21.14 20.12 19.67
N ALA A 30 -19.91 19.65 19.88
CA ALA A 30 -18.91 20.36 20.65
C ALA A 30 -18.05 21.21 19.70
N ASN A 31 -17.89 22.50 20.01
CA ASN A 31 -17.13 23.43 19.17
C ASN A 31 -16.04 24.11 20.00
N ALA A 32 -14.78 23.75 19.75
CA ALA A 32 -13.62 24.30 20.45
C ALA A 32 -13.31 25.75 20.06
N LYS A 33 -13.86 26.20 18.92
CA LYS A 33 -13.69 27.54 18.35
C LYS A 33 -12.21 27.80 18.00
N ARG A 34 -11.86 29.06 17.74
CA ARG A 34 -10.47 29.37 17.36
C ARG A 34 -9.54 29.20 18.55
N GLY A 35 -8.50 28.40 18.43
CA GLY A 35 -7.55 28.14 19.50
C GLY A 35 -6.44 27.21 19.04
N ASN A 36 -5.46 26.93 19.90
CA ASN A 36 -4.59 25.76 19.69
C ASN A 36 -5.02 24.77 20.77
N ASP A 37 -6.15 24.15 20.54
CA ASP A 37 -6.93 23.46 21.55
C ASP A 37 -6.42 22.04 21.76
N ARG A 38 -6.56 21.56 22.99
CA ARG A 38 -6.22 20.19 23.34
C ARG A 38 -7.41 19.52 23.99
N ILE A 39 -7.86 18.44 23.37
CA ILE A 39 -8.92 17.58 23.88
C ILE A 39 -8.29 16.23 24.13
N ARG A 40 -8.30 15.80 25.40
CA ARG A 40 -7.70 14.53 25.82
C ARG A 40 -8.68 13.73 26.66
N GLY A 41 -8.94 12.51 26.23
CA GLY A 41 -9.74 11.54 26.99
C GLY A 41 -8.91 10.30 27.30
N VAL A 42 -8.97 9.85 28.54
CA VAL A 42 -8.37 8.59 28.98
C VAL A 42 -9.44 7.75 29.64
N SER A 43 -9.52 6.47 29.34
CA SER A 43 -10.47 5.54 29.95
C SER A 43 -9.81 4.19 30.22
N SER A 44 -10.38 3.43 31.17
CA SER A 44 -9.95 2.07 31.51
C SER A 44 -10.97 1.00 31.16
N THR A 45 -12.14 1.39 30.66
CA THR A 45 -13.28 0.47 30.42
C THR A 45 -14.04 0.77 29.13
N SER A 46 -13.73 1.87 28.46
CA SER A 46 -14.47 2.42 27.31
C SER A 46 -13.46 3.13 26.40
N PRO A 47 -13.86 3.66 25.25
CA PRO A 47 -12.96 4.48 24.46
C PRO A 47 -12.39 5.66 25.24
N GLY A 48 -11.20 6.11 24.86
CA GLY A 48 -10.63 7.34 25.39
C GLY A 48 -11.49 8.55 25.01
N ILE A 49 -11.90 8.62 23.74
CA ILE A 49 -12.85 9.60 23.22
C ILE A 49 -13.83 8.86 22.30
N ASP A 50 -15.11 9.00 22.58
CA ASP A 50 -16.23 8.41 21.85
C ASP A 50 -17.08 9.54 21.23
N ILE A 51 -17.25 9.53 19.91
CA ILE A 51 -17.92 10.59 19.16
C ILE A 51 -19.03 9.99 18.29
N LEU A 52 -20.27 10.09 18.77
CA LEU A 52 -21.49 9.81 18.00
C LEU A 52 -22.08 11.09 17.37
N GLY A 53 -21.65 12.25 17.86
CA GLY A 53 -22.08 13.58 17.42
C GLY A 53 -21.09 14.26 16.48
N SER A 54 -20.81 15.54 16.71
CA SER A 54 -19.82 16.30 15.93
C SER A 54 -18.89 17.13 16.80
N LEU A 55 -17.60 16.80 16.78
CA LEU A 55 -16.55 17.63 17.36
C LEU A 55 -15.92 18.50 16.27
N ILE A 56 -15.92 19.81 16.50
CA ILE A 56 -15.28 20.80 15.63
C ILE A 56 -14.23 21.53 16.48
N THR A 57 -12.95 21.47 16.12
CA THR A 57 -11.94 22.28 16.81
C THR A 57 -11.89 23.67 16.21
N GLY A 58 -11.71 23.82 14.91
CA GLY A 58 -11.74 25.11 14.21
C GLY A 58 -10.33 25.59 13.87
N PRO A 59 -10.12 26.87 13.52
CA PRO A 59 -8.79 27.30 13.09
C PRO A 59 -7.78 27.32 14.24
N GLY A 60 -6.65 26.66 14.02
CA GLY A 60 -5.47 26.67 14.87
C GLY A 60 -4.95 25.25 15.10
N LYS A 61 -3.78 25.12 15.75
CA LYS A 61 -3.05 23.84 15.82
C LYS A 61 -3.62 22.97 16.92
N ASP A 62 -4.58 22.15 16.54
CA ASP A 62 -5.42 21.42 17.48
C ASP A 62 -4.95 19.99 17.70
N ARG A 63 -5.32 19.45 18.86
CA ARG A 63 -4.96 18.10 19.30
C ARG A 63 -6.15 17.38 19.88
N VAL A 64 -6.50 16.25 19.30
CA VAL A 64 -7.49 15.30 19.83
C VAL A 64 -6.77 14.00 20.16
N GLU A 65 -6.67 13.68 21.45
CA GLU A 65 -5.84 12.59 21.98
C GLU A 65 -6.69 11.65 22.85
N GLY A 66 -6.97 10.45 22.37
CA GLY A 66 -7.74 9.43 23.09
C GLY A 66 -6.87 8.24 23.52
N ALA A 67 -7.05 7.75 24.75
CA ALA A 67 -6.38 6.56 25.24
C ALA A 67 -7.31 5.64 26.02
N SER A 68 -7.29 4.34 25.72
CA SER A 68 -7.95 3.29 26.50
C SER A 68 -6.94 2.24 26.96
N SER A 69 -6.94 1.93 28.26
CA SER A 69 -6.01 0.98 28.87
C SER A 69 -6.67 -0.28 29.45
N GLY A 70 -7.93 -0.54 29.15
CA GLY A 70 -8.62 -1.74 29.62
C GLY A 70 -9.89 -2.07 28.83
N GLY A 71 -10.30 -3.35 28.94
CA GLY A 71 -11.38 -3.89 28.12
C GLY A 71 -11.01 -3.98 26.64
N SER A 72 -12.02 -3.94 25.77
CA SER A 72 -11.88 -3.82 24.31
C SER A 72 -11.98 -2.37 23.83
N GLY A 73 -11.70 -1.38 24.69
CA GLY A 73 -11.92 0.02 24.34
C GLY A 73 -10.86 0.58 23.41
N ASP A 74 -11.28 1.45 22.49
CA ASP A 74 -10.43 2.11 21.52
C ASP A 74 -9.77 3.38 22.06
N GLY A 75 -8.74 3.85 21.37
CA GLY A 75 -8.18 5.17 21.68
C GLY A 75 -9.20 6.26 21.40
N ILE A 76 -9.65 6.32 20.15
CA ILE A 76 -10.71 7.20 19.66
C ILE A 76 -11.69 6.34 18.85
N GLU A 77 -12.98 6.44 19.16
CA GLU A 77 -14.07 5.77 18.44
C GLU A 77 -15.02 6.84 17.88
N LEU A 78 -15.38 6.73 16.61
CA LEU A 78 -16.45 7.49 15.97
C LEU A 78 -17.47 6.50 15.41
N ASP A 79 -18.72 6.61 15.84
CA ASP A 79 -19.84 5.74 15.46
C ASP A 79 -21.08 6.54 15.06
N ASP A 80 -22.10 5.87 14.52
CA ASP A 80 -23.39 6.46 14.17
C ASP A 80 -23.28 7.73 13.28
N GLY A 81 -22.27 7.75 12.39
CA GLY A 81 -21.96 8.89 11.53
C GLY A 81 -21.27 10.05 12.26
N GLY A 82 -20.57 9.75 13.36
CA GLY A 82 -19.76 10.65 14.15
C GLY A 82 -18.75 11.43 13.32
N ARG A 83 -18.51 12.70 13.69
CA ARG A 83 -17.62 13.59 12.94
C ARG A 83 -16.60 14.30 13.82
N LEU A 84 -15.35 14.26 13.40
CA LEU A 84 -14.26 15.03 13.96
C LEU A 84 -13.68 15.95 12.88
N ASN A 85 -13.86 17.26 13.02
CA ASN A 85 -13.38 18.27 12.07
C ASN A 85 -12.39 19.22 12.74
N LEU A 86 -11.13 19.24 12.28
CA LEU A 86 -10.11 20.07 12.92
C LEU A 86 -10.00 21.44 12.26
N GLY A 87 -9.84 21.53 10.95
CA GLY A 87 -10.00 22.80 10.22
C GLY A 87 -8.74 23.19 9.48
N ALA A 88 -8.17 24.36 9.75
CA ALA A 88 -6.98 24.80 9.04
C ALA A 88 -5.86 25.08 10.04
N ALA A 89 -4.85 24.22 10.09
CA ALA A 89 -3.54 24.42 10.66
C ALA A 89 -2.75 23.10 10.54
N ASN A 90 -1.78 22.87 11.42
CA ASN A 90 -1.13 21.57 11.52
C ASN A 90 -1.71 20.86 12.72
N ASP A 91 -2.60 19.93 12.45
CA ASP A 91 -3.46 19.32 13.44
C ASP A 91 -3.04 17.88 13.75
N ARG A 92 -3.52 17.38 14.89
CA ARG A 92 -3.19 16.03 15.34
C ARG A 92 -4.39 15.31 15.93
N VAL A 93 -4.68 14.14 15.38
CA VAL A 93 -5.53 13.12 15.97
C VAL A 93 -4.67 11.94 16.38
N ALA A 94 -4.76 11.52 17.64
CA ALA A 94 -3.97 10.43 18.16
C ALA A 94 -4.78 9.52 19.08
N GLY A 95 -4.90 8.25 18.73
CA GLY A 95 -5.58 7.23 19.50
C GLY A 95 -4.65 6.11 19.94
N THR A 96 -4.76 5.67 21.19
CA THR A 96 -4.10 4.46 21.70
C THR A 96 -5.12 3.60 22.43
N GLY A 97 -5.55 2.50 21.82
CA GLY A 97 -6.57 1.63 22.40
C GLY A 97 -6.02 0.29 22.86
N THR A 98 -6.86 -0.42 23.61
CA THR A 98 -6.60 -1.84 23.89
C THR A 98 -7.00 -2.68 22.67
N SER A 99 -8.16 -2.41 22.06
CA SER A 99 -8.51 -2.96 20.74
C SER A 99 -7.83 -2.16 19.64
N ASP A 100 -8.46 -1.08 19.19
CA ASP A 100 -8.05 -0.28 18.05
C ASP A 100 -7.49 1.07 18.50
N GLY A 101 -6.49 1.56 17.79
CA GLY A 101 -5.98 2.90 18.05
C GLY A 101 -7.03 3.95 17.77
N ILE A 102 -7.56 3.94 16.56
CA ILE A 102 -8.65 4.79 16.08
C ILE A 102 -9.61 3.89 15.30
N ARG A 103 -10.90 3.91 15.66
CA ARG A 103 -11.96 3.19 14.96
C ARG A 103 -13.01 4.17 14.45
N LEU A 104 -13.41 4.03 13.18
CA LEU A 104 -14.53 4.75 12.58
C LEU A 104 -15.51 3.72 11.99
N ASN A 105 -16.76 3.71 12.45
CA ASN A 105 -17.82 2.89 11.88
C ASN A 105 -19.01 3.74 11.41
N ASP A 106 -19.96 3.09 10.73
CA ASP A 106 -21.26 3.65 10.35
C ASP A 106 -21.17 4.98 9.56
N GLY A 107 -20.23 5.06 8.62
CA GLY A 107 -20.04 6.24 7.77
C GLY A 107 -19.48 7.47 8.52
N SER A 108 -18.74 7.23 9.59
CA SER A 108 -18.08 8.26 10.39
C SER A 108 -16.93 8.94 9.64
N GLU A 109 -16.54 10.15 10.07
CA GLU A 109 -15.53 10.94 9.38
C GLU A 109 -14.57 11.69 10.32
N ILE A 110 -13.26 11.51 10.09
CA ILE A 110 -12.22 12.45 10.51
C ILE A 110 -11.85 13.35 9.33
N ASN A 111 -11.89 14.66 9.53
CA ASN A 111 -11.44 15.66 8.57
C ASN A 111 -10.47 16.63 9.25
N THR A 112 -9.19 16.55 8.94
CA THR A 112 -8.19 17.45 9.54
C THR A 112 -8.11 18.79 8.81
N GLY A 113 -8.43 18.79 7.51
CA GLY A 113 -8.72 19.98 6.72
C GLY A 113 -7.55 20.49 5.89
N SER A 114 -6.78 21.50 6.32
CA SER A 114 -5.60 21.92 5.53
C SER A 114 -4.42 22.26 6.42
N GLY A 115 -3.25 21.80 6.01
CA GLY A 115 -1.96 22.08 6.61
C GLY A 115 -1.16 20.80 6.68
N LYS A 116 -0.29 20.66 7.67
CA LYS A 116 0.49 19.43 7.85
C LYS A 116 -0.09 18.66 9.01
N ASP A 117 -0.99 17.75 8.69
CA ASP A 117 -1.82 17.05 9.66
C ASP A 117 -1.30 15.65 9.93
N THR A 118 -1.68 15.15 11.10
CA THR A 118 -1.30 13.81 11.55
C THR A 118 -2.48 13.08 12.15
N VAL A 119 -2.77 11.89 11.63
CA VAL A 119 -3.68 10.92 12.25
C VAL A 119 -2.85 9.71 12.64
N THR A 120 -2.89 9.32 13.91
CA THR A 120 -2.07 8.21 14.41
C THR A 120 -2.86 7.31 15.34
N GLY A 121 -2.99 6.04 14.97
CA GLY A 121 -3.64 5.03 15.80
C GLY A 121 -2.67 3.92 16.21
N SER A 122 -2.73 3.52 17.47
CA SER A 122 -2.02 2.37 18.02
C SER A 122 -2.99 1.43 18.74
N GLY A 123 -3.26 0.26 18.16
CA GLY A 123 -4.05 -0.81 18.78
C GLY A 123 -3.16 -1.90 19.35
N ASN A 124 -3.56 -2.49 20.49
CA ASN A 124 -2.75 -3.51 21.16
C ASN A 124 -3.21 -4.94 20.86
N THR A 125 -4.49 -5.15 20.58
CA THR A 125 -5.04 -6.48 20.26
C THR A 125 -5.61 -6.58 18.86
N SER A 126 -5.90 -5.44 18.22
CA SER A 126 -6.48 -5.36 16.88
C SER A 126 -5.67 -4.38 16.02
N ASN A 127 -6.29 -3.33 15.50
CA ASN A 127 -5.77 -2.49 14.42
C ASN A 127 -5.18 -1.18 14.92
N GLY A 128 -4.25 -0.63 14.15
CA GLY A 128 -3.80 0.74 14.40
C GLY A 128 -4.91 1.75 14.12
N VAL A 129 -5.43 1.73 12.90
CA VAL A 129 -6.51 2.57 12.41
C VAL A 129 -7.47 1.68 11.62
N GLU A 130 -8.76 1.72 11.95
CA GLU A 130 -9.81 0.92 11.30
C GLU A 130 -10.94 1.83 10.81
N LEU A 131 -11.35 1.64 9.57
CA LEU A 131 -12.47 2.32 8.93
C LEU A 131 -13.42 1.29 8.34
N ASP A 132 -14.65 1.26 8.84
CA ASP A 132 -15.70 0.35 8.39
C ASP A 132 -16.94 1.11 7.89
N ASP A 133 -17.80 0.41 7.16
CA ASP A 133 -19.13 0.89 6.76
C ASP A 133 -19.11 2.25 6.04
N GLY A 134 -18.17 2.42 5.11
CA GLY A 134 -18.03 3.63 4.30
C GLY A 134 -17.46 4.84 5.05
N SER A 135 -16.77 4.60 6.16
CA SER A 135 -16.11 5.60 6.99
C SER A 135 -14.91 6.24 6.30
N LYS A 136 -14.52 7.43 6.77
CA LYS A 136 -13.57 8.30 6.04
C LYS A 136 -12.55 8.99 6.92
N ILE A 137 -11.30 9.02 6.45
CA ILE A 137 -10.29 9.97 6.90
C ILE A 137 -9.91 10.88 5.73
N LYS A 138 -10.04 12.20 5.94
CA LYS A 138 -9.64 13.22 4.97
C LYS A 138 -8.66 14.19 5.61
N THR A 139 -7.51 14.41 4.97
CA THR A 139 -6.52 15.38 5.48
C THR A 139 -6.41 16.66 4.67
N GLY A 140 -6.99 16.66 3.46
CA GLY A 140 -7.04 17.82 2.58
C GLY A 140 -5.66 18.29 2.16
N ALA A 141 -5.43 19.60 2.03
CA ALA A 141 -4.20 20.08 1.39
C ALA A 141 -3.03 20.26 2.37
N GLY A 142 -1.88 19.68 2.06
CA GLY A 142 -0.58 19.88 2.71
C GLY A 142 0.14 18.54 2.87
N ASN A 143 1.21 18.45 3.66
CA ASN A 143 2.02 17.22 3.70
C ASN A 143 1.61 16.35 4.88
N ASP A 144 0.62 15.51 4.69
CA ASP A 144 -0.09 14.83 5.76
C ASP A 144 0.47 13.44 6.05
N ARG A 145 0.11 12.92 7.23
CA ARG A 145 0.51 11.58 7.64
C ARG A 145 -0.60 10.87 8.38
N ILE A 146 -0.96 9.70 7.87
CA ILE A 146 -1.82 8.73 8.54
C ILE A 146 -0.92 7.54 8.87
N ASN A 147 -0.83 7.19 10.15
CA ASN A 147 0.02 6.12 10.63
C ASN A 147 -0.75 5.17 11.56
N GLY A 148 -0.84 3.91 11.18
CA GLY A 148 -1.47 2.87 11.98
C GLY A 148 -0.46 1.84 12.46
N THR A 149 -0.55 1.45 13.72
CA THR A 149 0.22 0.34 14.29
C THR A 149 -0.71 -0.56 15.09
N GLY A 150 -0.99 -1.75 14.59
CA GLY A 150 -1.82 -2.74 15.27
C GLY A 150 -1.06 -4.02 15.58
N LEU A 151 -1.69 -4.86 16.39
CA LEU A 151 -1.25 -6.24 16.53
C LEU A 151 -1.63 -7.04 15.30
N PHE A 152 -2.86 -6.87 14.80
CA PHE A 152 -3.31 -7.53 13.57
C PHE A 152 -2.91 -6.69 12.37
N ASP A 153 -3.66 -5.64 12.06
CA ASP A 153 -3.39 -4.77 10.92
C ASP A 153 -2.91 -3.38 11.33
N GLY A 154 -2.00 -2.82 10.55
CA GLY A 154 -1.58 -1.45 10.77
C GLY A 154 -2.72 -0.47 10.50
N ILE A 155 -3.26 -0.53 9.30
CA ILE A 155 -4.42 0.24 8.85
C ILE A 155 -5.35 -0.74 8.14
N GLU A 156 -6.64 -0.73 8.49
CA GLU A 156 -7.70 -1.50 7.85
C GLU A 156 -8.76 -0.55 7.28
N LEU A 157 -9.20 -0.82 6.05
CA LEU A 157 -10.34 -0.18 5.42
C LEU A 157 -11.25 -1.28 4.87
N ASP A 158 -12.50 -1.32 5.30
CA ASP A 158 -13.50 -2.25 4.81
C ASP A 158 -14.80 -1.53 4.41
N ASP A 159 -15.66 -2.24 3.68
CA ASP A 159 -17.04 -1.85 3.35
C ASP A 159 -17.16 -0.46 2.69
N GLY A 160 -16.27 -0.18 1.74
CA GLY A 160 -16.30 1.02 0.90
C GLY A 160 -15.73 2.25 1.58
N SER A 161 -14.89 2.06 2.59
CA SER A 161 -14.22 3.12 3.35
C SER A 161 -13.16 3.87 2.52
N GLU A 162 -12.79 5.08 2.96
CA GLU A 162 -11.87 5.94 2.21
C GLU A 162 -10.85 6.68 3.09
N ILE A 163 -9.58 6.57 2.71
CA ILE A 163 -8.53 7.52 3.07
C ILE A 163 -8.27 8.47 1.90
N ASN A 164 -8.29 9.78 2.15
CA ASN A 164 -8.05 10.80 1.14
C ASN A 164 -7.16 11.95 1.64
N THR A 165 -5.92 12.04 1.13
CA THR A 165 -4.96 13.08 1.53
C THR A 165 -4.83 14.22 0.51
N ALA A 166 -5.65 14.22 -0.54
CA ALA A 166 -5.76 15.28 -1.54
C ALA A 166 -4.44 15.77 -2.20
N SER A 167 -3.79 16.81 -1.69
CA SER A 167 -2.61 17.37 -2.37
C SER A 167 -1.51 17.65 -1.36
N GLY A 168 -0.32 17.13 -1.61
CA GLY A 168 0.64 16.96 -0.54
C GLY A 168 1.80 16.08 -0.93
N ASN A 169 2.78 15.95 -0.04
CA ASN A 169 3.69 14.80 -0.09
C ASN A 169 3.29 13.92 1.09
N ASP A 170 2.28 13.11 0.84
CA ASP A 170 1.49 12.47 1.88
C ASP A 170 2.01 11.08 2.19
N ARG A 171 1.63 10.59 3.37
CA ARG A 171 2.03 9.29 3.85
C ARG A 171 0.88 8.55 4.48
N VAL A 172 0.59 7.37 3.96
CA VAL A 172 -0.30 6.38 4.58
C VAL A 172 0.58 5.18 4.92
N GLU A 173 0.87 4.99 6.21
CA GLU A 173 1.85 4.03 6.71
C GLU A 173 1.22 3.10 7.74
N GLY A 174 1.14 1.81 7.43
CA GLY A 174 0.59 0.79 8.32
C GLY A 174 1.63 -0.25 8.72
N SER A 175 1.63 -0.63 10.00
CA SER A 175 2.43 -1.73 10.54
C SER A 175 1.59 -2.68 11.38
N GLY A 176 1.53 -3.94 10.99
CA GLY A 176 0.83 -5.00 11.74
C GLY A 176 1.64 -6.30 11.78
N SER A 177 1.10 -7.33 12.44
CA SER A 177 1.67 -8.68 12.35
C SER A 177 0.99 -9.51 11.25
N GLY A 178 -0.31 -9.30 11.02
CA GLY A 178 -1.06 -9.84 9.90
C GLY A 178 -0.76 -9.03 8.65
N ARG A 179 -1.28 -7.80 8.61
CA ARG A 179 -1.09 -6.90 7.47
C ARG A 179 -0.50 -5.56 7.87
N GLY A 180 0.31 -4.99 6.98
CA GLY A 180 0.70 -3.60 7.13
C GLY A 180 -0.50 -2.68 6.86
N ILE A 181 -1.09 -2.83 5.67
CA ILE A 181 -2.32 -2.18 5.26
C ILE A 181 -3.25 -3.26 4.71
N ASP A 182 -4.49 -3.29 5.18
CA ASP A 182 -5.60 -4.02 4.59
C ASP A 182 -6.57 -3.02 3.94
N ASN A 183 -6.82 -3.16 2.65
CA ASN A 183 -7.73 -2.32 1.88
C ASN A 183 -8.69 -3.24 1.12
N ASP A 184 -9.84 -3.51 1.74
CA ASP A 184 -10.82 -4.51 1.31
C ASP A 184 -12.22 -3.86 1.12
N GLY A 185 -13.20 -4.63 0.64
CA GLY A 185 -14.59 -4.21 0.61
C GLY A 185 -14.89 -3.06 -0.36
N ALA A 186 -14.16 -2.97 -1.46
CA ALA A 186 -14.19 -1.85 -2.41
C ALA A 186 -13.74 -0.50 -1.81
N SER A 187 -12.87 -0.55 -0.80
CA SER A 187 -12.29 0.61 -0.14
C SER A 187 -11.22 1.31 -0.97
N ARG A 188 -10.86 2.53 -0.55
CA ARG A 188 -10.07 3.46 -1.36
C ARG A 188 -9.00 4.17 -0.54
N ILE A 189 -7.75 4.09 -0.99
CA ILE A 189 -6.65 4.95 -0.54
C ILE A 189 -6.28 5.91 -1.68
N LEU A 190 -6.50 7.20 -1.47
CA LEU A 190 -6.30 8.26 -2.46
C LEU A 190 -5.33 9.32 -1.92
N THR A 191 -4.13 9.44 -2.50
CA THR A 191 -3.17 10.48 -2.05
C THR A 191 -3.08 11.70 -2.96
N GLY A 192 -3.59 11.57 -4.19
CA GLY A 192 -3.88 12.69 -5.07
C GLY A 192 -2.67 13.30 -5.77
N SER A 193 -2.11 14.42 -5.32
CA SER A 193 -0.97 15.03 -6.04
C SER A 193 0.19 15.40 -5.13
N GLY A 194 1.38 14.98 -5.52
CA GLY A 194 2.68 15.37 -5.00
C GLY A 194 3.58 14.16 -4.90
N ARG A 195 4.40 14.02 -3.85
CA ARG A 195 5.28 12.85 -3.71
C ARG A 195 4.80 11.99 -2.56
N ASP A 196 3.90 11.10 -2.89
CA ASP A 196 3.14 10.35 -1.91
C ASP A 196 3.75 8.97 -1.66
N LYS A 197 3.37 8.42 -0.52
CA LYS A 197 3.81 7.10 -0.09
C LYS A 197 2.68 6.37 0.61
N VAL A 198 2.29 5.24 0.04
CA VAL A 198 1.48 4.21 0.69
C VAL A 198 2.44 3.07 1.05
N GLN A 199 2.58 2.75 2.33
CA GLN A 199 3.46 1.69 2.78
C GLN A 199 2.81 0.82 3.84
N GLY A 200 2.84 -0.48 3.60
CA GLY A 200 2.47 -1.48 4.57
C GLY A 200 3.64 -2.38 4.95
N MET A 201 3.81 -2.61 6.24
CA MET A 201 4.81 -3.52 6.81
C MET A 201 4.16 -4.57 7.70
N ALA A 202 4.37 -5.84 7.38
CA ALA A 202 3.96 -6.96 8.22
C ALA A 202 5.14 -7.80 8.68
N ILE A 203 5.20 -8.10 9.97
CA ILE A 203 6.18 -9.03 10.55
C ILE A 203 5.44 -10.00 11.46
N SER A 204 5.40 -11.27 11.06
CA SER A 204 4.76 -12.33 11.84
C SER A 204 5.73 -13.44 12.22
N THR A 205 5.60 -13.94 13.45
CA THR A 205 6.30 -15.15 13.90
C THR A 205 5.40 -16.37 14.02
N SER A 206 4.09 -16.21 13.83
CA SER A 206 3.09 -17.27 14.07
C SER A 206 1.99 -17.37 13.00
N SER A 207 1.89 -16.41 12.08
CA SER A 207 0.87 -16.33 11.03
C SER A 207 1.49 -15.89 9.70
N SER A 208 0.64 -15.71 8.70
CA SER A 208 0.99 -15.03 7.46
C SER A 208 1.29 -13.56 7.72
N ALA A 209 2.10 -12.98 6.84
CA ALA A 209 2.44 -11.57 6.85
C ALA A 209 2.22 -11.00 5.45
N ILE A 210 1.41 -9.95 5.32
CA ILE A 210 1.15 -9.26 4.05
C ILE A 210 1.51 -7.79 4.21
N GLY A 211 2.41 -7.26 3.40
CA GLY A 211 2.78 -5.85 3.50
C GLY A 211 1.58 -4.95 3.21
N ILE A 212 1.04 -5.06 1.99
CA ILE A 212 -0.19 -4.39 1.55
C ILE A 212 -1.10 -5.47 0.97
N ASP A 213 -2.30 -5.58 1.53
CA ASP A 213 -3.42 -6.35 0.99
C ASP A 213 -4.41 -5.38 0.34
N ASN A 214 -4.69 -5.56 -0.94
CA ASN A 214 -5.62 -4.74 -1.71
C ASN A 214 -6.58 -5.69 -2.44
N ASP A 215 -7.75 -5.92 -1.86
CA ASP A 215 -8.68 -6.98 -2.27
C ASP A 215 -10.07 -6.43 -2.62
N VAL A 216 -10.91 -7.26 -3.22
CA VAL A 216 -12.34 -7.05 -3.49
C VAL A 216 -12.64 -5.68 -4.09
N ALA A 217 -12.18 -5.47 -5.33
CA ALA A 217 -12.39 -4.24 -6.11
C ALA A 217 -11.89 -2.94 -5.43
N SER A 218 -11.01 -3.06 -4.43
CA SER A 218 -10.42 -1.90 -3.75
C SER A 218 -9.39 -1.18 -4.61
N VAL A 219 -9.13 0.08 -4.25
CA VAL A 219 -8.30 0.98 -5.05
C VAL A 219 -7.24 1.65 -4.21
N ILE A 220 -5.98 1.53 -4.63
CA ILE A 220 -4.89 2.41 -4.18
C ILE A 220 -4.51 3.32 -5.35
N ALA A 221 -4.75 4.63 -5.23
CA ALA A 221 -4.41 5.61 -6.26
C ALA A 221 -3.57 6.76 -5.70
N THR A 222 -2.36 6.94 -6.24
CA THR A 222 -1.44 8.00 -5.77
C THR A 222 -1.39 9.23 -6.67
N GLY A 223 -1.90 9.12 -7.91
CA GLY A 223 -2.26 10.26 -8.74
C GLY A 223 -1.07 10.92 -9.44
N ALA A 224 -0.68 12.13 -9.07
CA ALA A 224 0.35 12.87 -9.81
C ALA A 224 1.56 13.21 -8.95
N GLY A 225 2.69 12.60 -9.26
CA GLY A 225 4.04 12.99 -8.89
C GLY A 225 4.94 11.77 -8.85
N ASN A 226 5.90 11.68 -7.93
CA ASN A 226 6.87 10.57 -7.96
C ASN A 226 6.57 9.60 -6.82
N ASP A 227 5.54 8.81 -6.98
CA ASP A 227 4.83 8.18 -5.89
C ASP A 227 5.39 6.79 -5.57
N ARG A 228 5.01 6.28 -4.39
CA ARG A 228 5.49 5.00 -3.88
C ARG A 228 4.36 4.18 -3.27
N VAL A 229 4.21 2.96 -3.75
CA VAL A 229 3.41 1.92 -3.10
C VAL A 229 4.38 0.80 -2.70
N GLU A 230 4.64 0.67 -1.41
CA GLU A 230 5.70 -0.20 -0.88
C GLU A 230 5.16 -1.18 0.16
N GLY A 231 5.11 -2.46 -0.18
CA GLY A 231 4.70 -3.53 0.72
C GLY A 231 5.89 -4.39 1.16
N THR A 232 6.02 -4.64 2.46
CA THR A 232 7.09 -5.48 3.03
C THR A 232 6.53 -6.49 4.00
N ALA A 233 6.77 -7.77 3.76
CA ALA A 233 6.38 -8.86 4.64
C ALA A 233 7.55 -9.73 5.07
N ASN A 234 7.57 -10.11 6.35
CA ASN A 234 8.46 -11.14 6.87
C ASN A 234 7.67 -12.12 7.73
N SER A 235 7.60 -13.39 7.34
CA SER A 235 7.02 -14.45 8.16
C SER A 235 8.06 -15.53 8.48
N THR A 236 8.17 -15.91 9.75
CA THR A 236 9.04 -17.04 10.15
C THR A 236 8.31 -18.38 10.19
N SER A 237 6.99 -18.38 10.06
CA SER A 237 6.15 -19.57 10.28
C SER A 237 5.22 -19.91 9.12
N SER A 238 4.84 -18.91 8.31
CA SER A 238 3.84 -19.05 7.24
C SER A 238 4.33 -18.35 5.96
N PHE A 239 3.42 -18.17 5.00
CA PHE A 239 3.68 -17.42 3.78
C PHE A 239 3.88 -15.92 4.07
N ALA A 240 4.56 -15.25 3.14
CA ALA A 240 4.81 -13.81 3.22
C ALA A 240 4.60 -13.17 1.83
N GLU A 241 3.81 -12.11 1.77
CA GLU A 241 3.54 -11.35 0.55
C GLU A 241 3.89 -9.88 0.74
N GLY A 242 4.71 -9.31 -0.13
CA GLY A 242 5.00 -7.88 -0.08
C GLY A 242 3.77 -7.06 -0.39
N ILE A 243 3.22 -7.25 -1.59
CA ILE A 243 1.96 -6.65 -2.04
C ILE A 243 1.09 -7.79 -2.59
N PHE A 244 -0.13 -7.91 -2.09
CA PHE A 244 -1.16 -8.78 -2.63
C PHE A 244 -2.27 -7.91 -3.23
N ASN A 245 -2.52 -8.05 -4.53
CA ASN A 245 -3.53 -7.29 -5.27
C ASN A 245 -4.51 -8.27 -5.92
N ASN A 246 -5.72 -8.39 -5.38
CA ASN A 246 -6.67 -9.46 -5.68
C ASN A 246 -8.12 -8.94 -5.82
N GLY A 247 -9.06 -9.81 -6.18
CA GLY A 247 -10.49 -9.53 -6.13
C GLY A 247 -10.94 -8.48 -7.14
N GLY A 248 -10.19 -8.28 -8.22
CA GLY A 248 -10.42 -7.21 -9.19
C GLY A 248 -9.96 -5.83 -8.71
N ALA A 249 -9.07 -5.77 -7.72
CA ALA A 249 -8.53 -4.54 -7.18
C ALA A 249 -7.50 -3.87 -8.10
N ASP A 250 -7.36 -2.55 -7.93
CA ASP A 250 -6.52 -1.68 -8.74
C ASP A 250 -5.46 -0.97 -7.87
N ILE A 251 -4.20 -1.04 -8.29
CA ILE A 251 -3.14 -0.13 -7.81
C ILE A 251 -2.71 0.77 -8.98
N ASN A 252 -2.88 2.09 -8.85
CA ASN A 252 -2.58 3.05 -9.90
C ASN A 252 -1.77 4.25 -9.41
N THR A 253 -0.52 4.37 -9.86
CA THR A 253 0.34 5.51 -9.46
C THR A 253 0.23 6.74 -10.35
N GLY A 254 -0.42 6.63 -11.51
CA GLY A 254 -0.82 7.77 -12.32
C GLY A 254 0.30 8.42 -13.15
N SER A 255 0.88 9.53 -12.71
CA SER A 255 1.88 10.24 -13.53
C SER A 255 3.05 10.78 -12.73
N GLY A 256 4.25 10.56 -13.26
CA GLY A 256 5.54 10.97 -12.75
C GLY A 256 6.44 9.74 -12.68
N ASN A 257 7.51 9.70 -11.88
CA ASN A 257 8.39 8.52 -11.88
C ASN A 257 8.12 7.70 -10.62
N ASP A 258 7.26 6.72 -10.79
CA ASP A 258 6.65 6.02 -9.68
C ASP A 258 7.34 4.71 -9.36
N ARG A 259 7.04 4.19 -8.17
CA ARG A 259 7.53 2.89 -7.72
C ARG A 259 6.43 2.09 -7.04
N ILE A 260 6.15 0.92 -7.60
CA ILE A 260 5.44 -0.17 -6.90
C ILE A 260 6.50 -1.18 -6.49
N GLN A 261 6.60 -1.49 -5.21
CA GLN A 261 7.56 -2.47 -4.72
C GLN A 261 6.97 -3.37 -3.65
N GLY A 262 7.05 -4.67 -3.90
CA GLY A 262 6.76 -5.70 -2.92
C GLY A 262 8.00 -6.51 -2.56
N SER A 263 8.23 -6.70 -1.27
CA SER A 263 9.34 -7.48 -0.73
C SER A 263 8.83 -8.50 0.29
N ALA A 264 9.18 -9.77 0.10
CA ALA A 264 8.79 -10.84 1.02
C ALA A 264 9.98 -11.69 1.47
N THR A 265 9.99 -12.04 2.75
CA THR A 265 10.88 -13.07 3.32
C THR A 265 10.06 -14.12 4.07
N ALA A 266 10.19 -15.38 3.68
CA ALA A 266 9.65 -16.52 4.44
C ALA A 266 10.80 -17.41 4.96
N ALA A 267 10.65 -17.98 6.16
CA ALA A 267 11.65 -18.89 6.74
C ALA A 267 11.16 -20.35 6.91
N SER A 268 9.94 -20.65 6.49
CA SER A 268 9.30 -21.96 6.61
C SER A 268 9.25 -22.69 5.26
N SER A 269 8.49 -23.80 5.18
CA SER A 269 8.15 -24.46 3.91
C SER A 269 7.08 -23.70 3.09
N SER A 270 6.61 -22.54 3.57
CA SER A 270 5.58 -21.72 2.91
C SER A 270 6.16 -20.81 1.83
N THR A 271 5.32 -20.21 0.99
CA THR A 271 5.74 -19.36 -0.13
C THR A 271 6.12 -17.94 0.32
N ALA A 272 7.12 -17.34 -0.33
CA ALA A 272 7.37 -15.89 -0.28
C ALA A 272 7.08 -15.27 -1.65
N ILE A 273 6.25 -14.22 -1.71
CA ILE A 273 5.92 -13.53 -2.96
C ILE A 273 6.18 -12.04 -2.80
N GLY A 274 7.02 -11.46 -3.67
CA GLY A 274 7.29 -10.03 -3.63
C GLY A 274 6.02 -9.25 -3.95
N ILE A 275 5.49 -9.44 -5.16
CA ILE A 275 4.22 -8.87 -5.62
C ILE A 275 3.38 -10.01 -6.19
N GLU A 276 2.16 -10.15 -5.71
CA GLU A 276 1.13 -11.02 -6.26
C GLU A 276 0.01 -10.16 -6.85
N ASN A 277 -0.31 -10.40 -8.13
CA ASN A 277 -1.35 -9.69 -8.86
C ASN A 277 -2.28 -10.71 -9.51
N ASP A 278 -3.43 -10.88 -8.89
CA ASP A 278 -4.34 -11.99 -9.14
C ASP A 278 -5.26 -11.77 -10.36
N PRO A 279 -5.98 -12.81 -10.81
CA PRO A 279 -6.88 -12.71 -11.94
C PRO A 279 -7.88 -11.56 -11.80
N GLY A 280 -7.93 -10.70 -12.81
CA GLY A 280 -8.83 -9.54 -12.84
C GLY A 280 -8.29 -8.30 -12.11
N ALA A 281 -7.22 -8.42 -11.33
CA ALA A 281 -6.56 -7.30 -10.68
C ALA A 281 -5.55 -6.61 -11.62
N GLU A 282 -5.28 -5.32 -11.37
CA GLU A 282 -4.40 -4.53 -12.24
C GLU A 282 -3.42 -3.63 -11.47
N LEU A 283 -2.16 -3.65 -11.92
CA LEU A 283 -1.11 -2.72 -11.48
C LEU A 283 -0.79 -1.73 -12.62
N LYS A 284 -0.94 -0.43 -12.37
CA LYS A 284 -0.75 0.66 -13.34
C LYS A 284 0.23 1.71 -12.84
N THR A 285 1.18 2.11 -13.68
CA THR A 285 2.06 3.26 -13.35
C THR A 285 1.88 4.49 -14.24
N GLY A 286 1.28 4.33 -15.42
CA GLY A 286 0.83 5.46 -16.23
C GLY A 286 1.94 6.18 -16.99
N ASN A 287 2.15 7.50 -16.80
CA ASN A 287 3.21 8.21 -17.55
C ASN A 287 4.42 8.48 -16.66
N GLY A 288 5.60 8.05 -17.05
CA GLY A 288 6.74 8.08 -16.15
C GLY A 288 8.00 7.40 -16.63
N ASN A 289 9.03 7.34 -15.78
CA ASN A 289 10.02 6.28 -15.91
C ASN A 289 9.86 5.42 -14.66
N ASP A 290 8.92 4.49 -14.73
CA ASP A 290 8.36 3.84 -13.57
C ASP A 290 9.09 2.55 -13.23
N ARG A 291 8.86 2.07 -12.01
CA ARG A 291 9.52 0.88 -11.48
C ARG A 291 8.55 -0.01 -10.73
N ILE A 292 8.33 -1.20 -11.25
CA ILE A 292 7.65 -2.29 -10.55
C ILE A 292 8.73 -3.30 -10.14
N ILE A 293 8.87 -3.53 -8.83
CA ILE A 293 9.95 -4.34 -8.28
C ILE A 293 9.38 -5.36 -7.32
N GLY A 294 9.45 -6.63 -7.69
CA GLY A 294 9.13 -7.74 -6.82
C GLY A 294 10.40 -8.46 -6.39
N GLY A 295 10.54 -8.69 -5.09
CA GLY A 295 11.65 -9.43 -4.52
C GLY A 295 11.17 -10.41 -3.45
N ALA A 296 11.47 -11.69 -3.62
CA ALA A 296 11.18 -12.70 -2.62
C ALA A 296 12.41 -13.50 -2.21
N THR A 297 12.50 -13.86 -0.95
CA THR A 297 13.49 -14.80 -0.44
C THR A 297 12.82 -15.80 0.48
N ASN A 298 13.16 -17.07 0.25
CA ASN A 298 12.76 -18.15 1.13
C ASN A 298 14.01 -18.80 1.69
N SER A 299 14.20 -18.77 3.01
CA SER A 299 15.32 -19.47 3.66
C SER A 299 14.99 -20.91 4.06
N GLY A 300 13.72 -21.32 3.92
CA GLY A 300 13.26 -22.69 4.11
C GLY A 300 13.19 -23.46 2.79
N SER A 301 12.26 -24.41 2.69
CA SER A 301 12.07 -25.26 1.50
C SER A 301 10.91 -24.81 0.61
N GLY A 302 10.27 -23.68 0.93
CA GLY A 302 9.15 -23.15 0.15
C GLY A 302 9.60 -22.40 -1.10
N ASN A 303 8.62 -22.00 -1.91
CA ASN A 303 8.87 -21.24 -3.12
C ASN A 303 9.17 -19.76 -2.80
N ALA A 304 9.86 -19.09 -3.73
CA ALA A 304 10.09 -17.66 -3.69
C ALA A 304 9.84 -17.08 -5.08
N PHE A 305 8.84 -16.21 -5.23
CA PHE A 305 8.51 -15.55 -6.49
C PHE A 305 8.68 -14.04 -6.35
N GLY A 306 9.45 -13.44 -7.24
CA GLY A 306 9.62 -11.99 -7.22
C GLY A 306 8.30 -11.31 -7.54
N ILE A 307 7.74 -11.67 -8.69
CA ILE A 307 6.44 -11.22 -9.16
C ILE A 307 5.63 -12.44 -9.62
N GLU A 308 4.52 -12.70 -8.95
CA GLU A 308 3.48 -13.62 -9.39
C GLU A 308 2.36 -12.80 -10.02
N ASN A 309 2.09 -13.01 -11.30
CA ASN A 309 1.12 -12.22 -12.04
C ASN A 309 0.21 -13.11 -12.84
N ASP A 310 -1.05 -13.16 -12.44
CA ASP A 310 -2.19 -13.74 -13.15
C ASP A 310 -3.18 -12.67 -13.66
N GLY A 311 -3.03 -11.43 -13.18
CA GLY A 311 -3.72 -10.24 -13.67
C GLY A 311 -2.99 -9.48 -14.77
N ILE A 312 -3.15 -8.16 -14.75
CA ILE A 312 -2.51 -7.23 -15.71
C ILE A 312 -1.52 -6.32 -14.98
N ILE A 313 -0.33 -6.17 -15.55
CA ILE A 313 0.63 -5.13 -15.21
C ILE A 313 0.76 -4.20 -16.42
N ASP A 314 0.54 -2.90 -16.27
CA ASP A 314 0.68 -1.89 -17.33
C ASP A 314 1.52 -0.69 -16.88
N THR A 315 2.71 -0.54 -17.46
CA THR A 315 3.60 0.57 -17.11
C THR A 315 3.35 1.85 -17.92
N GLY A 316 2.49 1.79 -18.96
CA GLY A 316 2.04 2.96 -19.69
C GLY A 316 3.10 3.60 -20.61
N LYS A 317 3.62 4.79 -20.28
CA LYS A 317 4.58 5.52 -21.12
C LYS A 317 5.83 5.90 -20.34
N GLY A 318 6.98 5.52 -20.87
CA GLY A 318 8.22 6.28 -20.79
C GLY A 318 9.47 5.40 -20.83
N ARG A 319 10.17 5.16 -19.73
CA ARG A 319 11.27 4.17 -19.74
C ARG A 319 11.20 3.35 -18.47
N ASP A 320 10.33 2.38 -18.54
CA ASP A 320 9.83 1.69 -17.37
C ASP A 320 10.66 0.45 -17.08
N GLN A 321 10.58 -0.01 -15.84
CA GLN A 321 11.30 -1.18 -15.37
C GLN A 321 10.37 -2.09 -14.61
N VAL A 322 10.26 -3.34 -15.06
CA VAL A 322 9.63 -4.41 -14.28
C VAL A 322 10.74 -5.38 -13.90
N ASN A 323 10.94 -5.60 -12.60
CA ASN A 323 12.08 -6.33 -12.07
C ASN A 323 11.66 -7.40 -11.06
N ALA A 324 11.84 -8.66 -11.46
CA ALA A 324 11.66 -9.86 -10.65
C ALA A 324 12.97 -10.69 -10.58
N LEU A 325 14.15 -10.06 -10.66
CA LEU A 325 15.43 -10.80 -10.61
C LEU A 325 15.61 -11.63 -9.33
N GLN A 326 14.99 -11.22 -8.23
CA GLN A 326 14.99 -11.94 -6.96
C GLN A 326 13.68 -12.72 -6.83
N GLY A 327 13.73 -14.03 -7.10
CA GLY A 327 12.57 -14.95 -7.07
C GLY A 327 12.00 -15.30 -8.45
N GLY A 328 12.22 -14.46 -9.48
CA GLY A 328 11.71 -14.73 -10.82
C GLY A 328 10.24 -14.36 -11.00
N PHE A 329 9.72 -14.61 -12.20
CA PHE A 329 8.30 -14.44 -12.52
C PHE A 329 7.54 -15.76 -12.31
N ASN A 330 6.27 -15.68 -11.92
CA ASN A 330 5.31 -16.79 -11.94
C ASN A 330 3.94 -16.31 -12.45
N GLY A 331 3.06 -17.26 -12.77
CA GLY A 331 1.70 -17.00 -13.23
C GLY A 331 1.55 -16.99 -14.75
N SER A 332 0.36 -16.65 -15.20
CA SER A 332 -0.16 -16.72 -16.57
C SER A 332 -0.63 -15.37 -17.11
N GLY A 333 -0.56 -14.32 -16.29
CA GLY A 333 -1.04 -12.98 -16.59
C GLY A 333 -0.19 -12.23 -17.63
N PHE A 334 -0.58 -10.99 -17.87
CA PHE A 334 -0.03 -10.15 -18.93
C PHE A 334 0.70 -8.92 -18.39
N THR A 335 1.96 -8.75 -18.77
CA THR A 335 2.75 -7.54 -18.49
C THR A 335 2.93 -6.71 -19.76
N ARG A 336 2.42 -5.48 -19.77
CA ARG A 336 2.53 -4.49 -20.83
C ARG A 336 3.52 -3.39 -20.44
N MET A 337 4.64 -3.31 -21.16
CA MET A 337 5.65 -2.26 -20.94
C MET A 337 5.29 -0.93 -21.63
N GLY A 338 4.35 -0.96 -22.59
CA GLY A 338 3.75 0.25 -23.15
C GLY A 338 4.64 0.99 -24.16
N LYS A 339 4.76 2.32 -24.05
CA LYS A 339 5.56 3.14 -24.96
C LYS A 339 6.86 3.51 -24.27
N GLY A 340 8.00 3.11 -24.81
CA GLY A 340 9.23 3.49 -24.14
C GLY A 340 10.50 2.94 -24.71
N ASN A 341 11.54 2.84 -23.89
CA ASN A 341 12.64 1.92 -24.15
C ASN A 341 12.86 1.18 -22.83
N ASP A 342 12.01 0.19 -22.64
CA ASP A 342 11.68 -0.37 -21.34
C ASP A 342 12.60 -1.53 -21.00
N VAL A 343 12.59 -1.93 -19.73
CA VAL A 343 13.45 -3.01 -19.23
C VAL A 343 12.64 -3.99 -18.40
N LEU A 344 12.54 -5.21 -18.90
CA LEU A 344 12.04 -6.34 -18.15
C LEU A 344 13.23 -7.13 -17.59
N SER A 345 13.28 -7.35 -16.28
CA SER A 345 14.39 -8.05 -15.61
C SER A 345 13.87 -9.24 -14.81
N GLY A 346 14.37 -10.44 -15.08
CA GLY A 346 13.90 -11.69 -14.49
C GLY A 346 13.58 -12.75 -15.54
N PHE A 347 13.32 -13.98 -15.09
CA PHE A 347 12.86 -15.09 -15.91
C PHE A 347 11.78 -15.86 -15.13
N GLY A 348 10.82 -16.44 -15.84
CA GLY A 348 9.71 -17.16 -15.26
C GLY A 348 8.55 -17.31 -16.24
N SER A 349 7.42 -17.84 -15.79
CA SER A 349 6.22 -17.93 -16.62
C SER A 349 5.51 -16.58 -16.77
N GLY A 350 4.64 -16.48 -17.77
CA GLY A 350 3.83 -15.30 -18.06
C GLY A 350 3.95 -14.82 -19.50
N THR A 351 3.15 -13.82 -19.85
CA THR A 351 3.18 -13.16 -21.16
C THR A 351 3.64 -11.72 -21.03
N PHE A 352 4.65 -11.32 -21.82
CA PHE A 352 5.28 -10.01 -21.71
C PHE A 352 5.32 -9.28 -23.06
N ASP A 353 4.90 -8.02 -23.07
CA ASP A 353 4.86 -7.16 -24.27
C ASP A 353 5.72 -5.91 -24.09
N GLY A 354 6.82 -5.82 -24.84
CA GLY A 354 7.68 -4.63 -24.86
C GLY A 354 6.99 -3.39 -25.44
N GLY A 355 5.92 -3.57 -26.22
CA GLY A 355 5.09 -2.48 -26.72
C GLY A 355 5.72 -1.73 -27.90
N ALA A 356 5.71 -0.39 -27.85
CA ALA A 356 6.04 0.48 -28.99
C ALA A 356 7.44 1.11 -28.90
N GLY A 357 8.32 0.55 -28.07
CA GLY A 357 9.70 0.98 -28.00
C GLY A 357 10.54 0.53 -29.19
N LYS A 358 11.81 0.95 -29.19
CA LYS A 358 12.78 0.59 -30.24
C LYS A 358 14.00 -0.10 -29.68
N LYS A 359 14.10 -0.19 -28.36
CA LYS A 359 15.25 -0.72 -27.60
C LYS A 359 14.77 -1.35 -26.29
N ASP A 360 13.57 -1.92 -26.30
CA ASP A 360 13.01 -2.67 -25.18
C ASP A 360 13.89 -3.87 -24.93
N ARG A 361 14.17 -4.11 -23.64
CA ARG A 361 15.25 -4.99 -23.21
C ARG A 361 14.78 -5.99 -22.19
N ILE A 362 15.11 -7.25 -22.44
CA ILE A 362 15.04 -8.31 -21.45
C ILE A 362 16.42 -8.49 -20.80
N ARG A 363 16.44 -8.62 -19.47
CA ARG A 363 17.62 -8.88 -18.65
C ARG A 363 17.41 -10.14 -17.81
N LEU A 364 18.17 -11.18 -18.10
CA LEU A 364 18.05 -12.47 -17.43
C LEU A 364 19.08 -12.63 -16.30
N GLY A 365 18.71 -13.42 -15.28
CA GLY A 365 19.62 -13.93 -14.26
C GLY A 365 20.61 -14.95 -14.83
N SER A 366 21.42 -15.57 -13.97
CA SER A 366 22.31 -16.65 -14.40
C SER A 366 21.53 -17.86 -14.87
N GLY A 367 21.92 -18.46 -16.00
CA GLY A 367 21.24 -19.62 -16.55
C GLY A 367 21.57 -19.87 -18.03
N THR A 368 20.96 -20.92 -18.57
CA THR A 368 21.02 -21.25 -19.99
C THR A 368 19.61 -21.20 -20.55
N TYR A 369 19.40 -20.40 -21.58
CA TYR A 369 18.09 -20.10 -22.13
C TYR A 369 18.05 -20.43 -23.61
N ALA A 370 17.07 -21.24 -24.02
CA ALA A 370 16.77 -21.45 -25.43
C ALA A 370 15.75 -20.40 -25.89
N ILE A 371 16.04 -19.73 -27.00
CA ILE A 371 15.19 -18.68 -27.57
C ILE A 371 14.68 -19.17 -28.92
N VAL A 372 13.37 -19.23 -29.08
CA VAL A 372 12.71 -19.62 -30.33
C VAL A 372 11.83 -18.46 -30.77
N ARG A 373 12.06 -17.91 -31.96
CA ARG A 373 11.21 -16.85 -32.52
C ARG A 373 10.11 -17.50 -33.32
N ASP A 374 8.96 -16.85 -33.34
CA ASP A 374 7.86 -17.27 -34.21
C ASP A 374 8.22 -16.91 -35.66
N ASP A 375 8.15 -17.91 -36.55
CA ASP A 375 8.46 -17.78 -37.97
C ASP A 375 7.43 -16.94 -38.73
N THR A 376 6.20 -16.86 -38.21
CA THR A 376 5.08 -16.11 -38.80
C THR A 376 4.99 -14.68 -38.26
N ASP A 377 5.34 -14.48 -36.99
CA ASP A 377 5.40 -13.17 -36.35
C ASP A 377 6.73 -12.98 -35.62
N ARG A 378 7.68 -12.37 -36.31
CA ARG A 378 9.00 -12.08 -35.75
C ARG A 378 8.96 -11.18 -34.52
N THR A 379 7.86 -10.51 -34.22
CA THR A 379 7.77 -9.74 -32.97
C THR A 379 7.62 -10.66 -31.76
N ARG A 380 7.29 -11.94 -31.92
CA ARG A 380 7.08 -12.91 -30.85
C ARG A 380 8.24 -13.89 -30.70
N ALA A 381 8.48 -14.33 -29.47
CA ALA A 381 9.40 -15.40 -29.15
C ALA A 381 9.01 -16.10 -27.84
N THR A 382 9.48 -17.32 -27.68
CA THR A 382 9.44 -18.06 -26.41
C THR A 382 10.87 -18.24 -25.92
N ILE A 383 11.11 -17.92 -24.66
CA ILE A 383 12.36 -18.21 -23.94
C ILE A 383 12.09 -19.38 -23.01
N SER A 384 12.91 -20.44 -23.06
CA SER A 384 12.76 -21.59 -22.18
C SER A 384 14.05 -21.93 -21.44
N SER A 385 13.87 -22.44 -20.21
CA SER A 385 14.94 -23.01 -19.39
C SER A 385 14.35 -24.15 -18.57
N GLY A 386 14.75 -25.38 -18.87
CA GLY A 386 14.11 -26.57 -18.30
C GLY A 386 12.66 -26.69 -18.76
N LEU A 387 11.73 -26.78 -17.81
CA LEU A 387 10.29 -26.89 -18.08
C LEU A 387 9.56 -25.54 -18.06
N VAL A 388 10.26 -24.45 -17.71
CA VAL A 388 9.67 -23.11 -17.61
C VAL A 388 9.80 -22.40 -18.95
N THR A 389 8.71 -21.77 -19.37
CA THR A 389 8.61 -20.98 -20.61
C THR A 389 8.15 -19.57 -20.29
N MET A 390 8.76 -18.60 -20.96
CA MET A 390 8.44 -17.18 -20.90
C MET A 390 8.05 -16.72 -22.31
N ASP A 391 6.81 -16.26 -22.48
CA ASP A 391 6.33 -15.79 -23.77
C ASP A 391 6.49 -14.28 -23.88
N ILE A 392 7.17 -13.85 -24.93
CA ILE A 392 7.52 -12.45 -25.13
C ILE A 392 7.05 -11.96 -26.49
N GLN A 393 6.71 -10.67 -26.56
CA GLN A 393 6.46 -9.98 -27.81
C GLN A 393 7.05 -8.57 -27.79
N ARG A 394 7.44 -8.06 -28.96
CA ARG A 394 7.92 -6.70 -29.21
C ARG A 394 9.09 -6.27 -28.32
N PHE A 395 10.04 -7.18 -28.07
CA PHE A 395 11.33 -6.84 -27.48
C PHE A 395 12.43 -6.84 -28.56
N GLU A 396 13.24 -5.79 -28.64
CA GLU A 396 14.34 -5.74 -29.61
C GLU A 396 15.61 -6.41 -29.11
N ARG A 397 15.78 -6.52 -27.78
CA ARG A 397 17.08 -6.88 -27.20
C ARG A 397 16.97 -7.78 -25.98
N ILE A 398 17.97 -8.63 -25.83
CA ILE A 398 18.10 -9.57 -24.71
C ILE A 398 19.54 -9.65 -24.21
N GLY A 399 19.74 -9.87 -22.93
CA GLY A 399 21.06 -10.08 -22.33
C GLY A 399 20.96 -10.49 -20.87
N GLY A 400 22.10 -10.53 -20.20
CA GLY A 400 22.16 -10.78 -18.77
C GLY A 400 21.95 -9.50 -17.97
N PHE A 401 21.67 -9.64 -16.67
CA PHE A 401 21.42 -8.51 -15.77
C PHE A 401 22.63 -7.57 -15.61
N ARG A 402 23.83 -8.00 -16.03
CA ARG A 402 25.05 -7.17 -16.12
C ARG A 402 25.64 -7.25 -17.53
N GLY A 403 26.09 -6.11 -18.07
CA GLY A 403 26.86 -6.08 -19.32
C GLY A 403 26.04 -5.83 -20.59
N ARG A 404 26.48 -6.44 -21.71
CA ARG A 404 25.96 -6.15 -23.06
C ARG A 404 24.65 -6.91 -23.32
N SER A 405 23.79 -6.31 -24.14
CA SER A 405 22.61 -6.95 -24.72
C SER A 405 22.80 -7.14 -26.23
N PHE A 406 22.23 -8.22 -26.74
CA PHE A 406 22.22 -8.63 -28.13
C PHE A 406 20.88 -8.25 -28.77
N ALA A 407 20.82 -8.24 -30.10
CA ALA A 407 19.54 -8.20 -30.80
C ALA A 407 18.78 -9.51 -30.52
N LEU A 408 17.46 -9.45 -30.38
CA LEU A 408 16.64 -10.65 -30.18
C LEU A 408 16.70 -11.53 -31.43
N GLN A 409 17.20 -12.76 -31.26
CA GLN A 409 17.34 -13.77 -32.29
C GLN A 409 17.18 -15.16 -31.66
N SER A 410 16.84 -16.16 -32.47
CA SER A 410 16.78 -17.55 -32.01
C SER A 410 18.17 -18.11 -31.72
N GLY A 411 18.27 -19.02 -30.76
CA GLY A 411 19.51 -19.70 -30.38
C GLY A 411 19.65 -19.86 -28.87
N THR A 412 20.86 -20.12 -28.39
CA THR A 412 21.11 -20.35 -26.97
C THR A 412 21.80 -19.15 -26.34
N LEU A 413 21.21 -18.57 -25.31
CA LEU A 413 21.82 -17.53 -24.49
C LEU A 413 22.30 -18.13 -23.17
N VAL A 414 23.58 -17.97 -22.86
CA VAL A 414 24.16 -18.37 -21.56
C VAL A 414 24.50 -17.12 -20.78
N VAL A 415 23.98 -17.01 -19.55
CA VAL A 415 24.30 -15.93 -18.61
C VAL A 415 25.05 -16.51 -17.42
N ASN A 416 26.27 -16.03 -17.19
CA ASN A 416 27.10 -16.53 -16.10
C ASN A 416 26.71 -15.93 -14.73
N ALA A 417 27.34 -16.41 -13.66
CA ALA A 417 27.10 -15.94 -12.30
C ALA A 417 27.38 -14.44 -12.07
N PHE A 418 28.22 -13.83 -12.92
CA PHE A 418 28.49 -12.38 -12.89
C PHE A 418 27.46 -11.57 -13.70
N GLY A 419 26.46 -12.23 -14.29
CA GLY A 419 25.40 -11.63 -15.08
C GLY A 419 25.78 -11.30 -16.51
N SER A 420 26.96 -11.69 -16.99
CA SER A 420 27.38 -11.46 -18.38
C SER A 420 26.80 -12.53 -19.30
N ALA A 421 26.26 -12.11 -20.44
CA ALA A 421 25.63 -12.99 -21.42
C ALA A 421 26.51 -13.25 -22.65
N THR A 422 26.41 -14.47 -23.18
CA THR A 422 27.03 -14.93 -24.44
C THR A 422 25.98 -15.66 -25.27
N PHE A 423 25.96 -15.40 -26.58
CA PHE A 423 25.12 -16.13 -27.53
C PHE A 423 25.94 -17.27 -28.16
N ILE A 424 25.39 -18.47 -28.19
CA ILE A 424 26.02 -19.69 -28.73
C ILE A 424 25.24 -20.18 -29.95
#